data_AF-A0A1N6RDI7-F1
#
_entry.id   AF-A0A1N6RDI7-F1
#
_cell.length_a   1.000
_cell.length_b   1.000
_cell.length_c   1.000
_cell.angle_alpha   90.00
_cell.angle_beta   90.00
_cell.angle_gamma   90.00
#
_symmetry.space_group_name_H-M   'P 1'
#
loop_
_entity.id
_entity.type
_entity.pdbx_description
1 polymer ?
#
loop_
_entity_poly.entity_id
_entity_poly.type
_entity_poly.pdbx_seq_one_letter_code
_entity_poly.pdbx_strand_id
1 'polypeptide(L)'
;MIRKNIINLCLVASLSVISCKKNETRPETKSSDSFSVSQSMNADTDSAKNSDSVTTKSSDKESAKADSANVAKSSFEGKYVGTSPCEPGRFSIEIKSENDQPKFKIFDKAKVIASGNASIGSDGTVLMGEIGAQITGDKMLIQNMGNSMNAYQHFDCPEKYLNFIKQK
;
A
#
# COMPACT_ATOMS: atom_id res chain seq x y z
N MET A 1 -15.23 -36.76 -32.93
CA MET A 1 -13.81 -36.60 -33.34
C MET A 1 -13.77 -36.31 -34.84
N ILE A 2 -13.60 -35.05 -35.24
CA ILE A 2 -13.06 -34.63 -36.54
C ILE A 2 -12.39 -33.28 -36.28
N ARG A 3 -11.05 -33.26 -36.41
CA ARG A 3 -10.21 -32.07 -36.30
C ARG A 3 -10.15 -31.39 -37.66
N LYS A 4 -10.36 -30.07 -37.71
CA LYS A 4 -10.01 -29.25 -38.88
C LYS A 4 -9.23 -28.04 -38.39
N ASN A 5 -7.91 -28.10 -38.62
CA ASN A 5 -6.99 -26.97 -38.58
C ASN A 5 -7.26 -26.07 -39.79
N ILE A 6 -7.53 -24.79 -39.58
CA ILE A 6 -7.23 -23.75 -40.56
C ILE A 6 -6.65 -22.56 -39.80
N ILE A 7 -5.33 -22.42 -39.95
CA ILE A 7 -4.54 -21.24 -39.63
C ILE A 7 -4.98 -20.16 -40.61
N ASN A 8 -5.44 -19.01 -40.11
CA ASN A 8 -5.48 -17.81 -40.93
C ASN A 8 -4.85 -16.64 -40.17
N LEU A 9 -3.73 -16.21 -40.74
CA LEU A 9 -2.78 -15.24 -40.25
C LEU A 9 -3.22 -13.86 -40.76
N CYS A 10 -3.91 -13.07 -39.95
CA CYS A 10 -4.08 -11.64 -40.23
C CYS A 10 -3.07 -10.85 -39.40
N LEU A 11 -1.89 -10.66 -39.99
CA LEU A 11 -1.10 -9.46 -39.79
C LEU A 11 -1.92 -8.26 -40.31
N VAL A 12 -1.87 -7.12 -39.61
CA VAL A 12 -1.48 -5.81 -40.19
C VAL A 12 -1.73 -4.66 -39.19
N ALA A 13 -0.63 -3.95 -38.96
CA ALA A 13 -0.45 -2.53 -38.63
C ALA A 13 -1.00 -1.94 -37.32
N SER A 14 -0.09 -1.89 -36.35
CA SER A 14 0.05 -0.81 -35.38
C SER A 14 0.30 0.53 -36.07
N LEU A 15 -0.63 1.47 -35.95
CA LEU A 15 -0.40 2.89 -36.21
C LEU A 15 -0.21 3.60 -34.87
N SER A 16 1.04 3.75 -34.47
CA SER A 16 1.45 4.60 -33.35
C SER A 16 1.46 6.05 -33.81
N VAL A 17 0.50 6.86 -33.35
CA VAL A 17 0.63 8.32 -33.44
C VAL A 17 1.30 8.84 -32.16
N ILE A 18 2.61 9.08 -32.27
CA ILE A 18 3.37 9.89 -31.32
C ILE A 18 3.10 11.35 -31.68
N SER A 19 2.28 12.05 -30.89
CA SER A 19 2.17 13.50 -30.98
C SER A 19 3.13 14.13 -29.99
N CYS A 20 4.30 14.54 -30.48
CA CYS A 20 5.19 15.42 -29.74
C CYS A 20 4.74 16.89 -29.90
N LYS A 21 4.96 17.64 -28.80
CA LYS A 21 5.45 19.03 -28.78
C LYS A 21 4.41 20.15 -28.67
N LYS A 22 4.37 20.81 -27.51
CA LYS A 22 4.76 22.23 -27.42
C LYS A 22 5.29 22.60 -26.03
N ASN A 23 6.26 23.50 -26.08
CA ASN A 23 7.22 23.99 -25.10
C ASN A 23 6.64 25.16 -24.26
N GLU A 24 7.42 25.59 -23.25
CA GLU A 24 7.34 26.88 -22.50
C GLU A 24 6.34 26.90 -21.33
N THR A 25 6.64 27.38 -20.12
CA THR A 25 7.79 28.14 -19.59
C THR A 25 7.79 27.98 -18.07
N ARG A 26 8.95 27.69 -17.48
CA ARG A 26 9.23 27.83 -16.05
C ARG A 26 9.48 29.32 -15.78
N PRO A 27 8.75 30.00 -14.89
CA PRO A 27 9.29 31.16 -14.23
C PRO A 27 10.13 30.69 -13.04
N GLU A 28 11.45 30.73 -13.21
CA GLU A 28 12.31 31.02 -12.07
C GLU A 28 12.06 32.46 -11.65
N THR A 29 11.75 32.66 -10.38
CA THR A 29 11.93 33.95 -9.72
C THR A 29 12.67 33.76 -8.41
N LYS A 30 13.97 34.05 -8.49
CA LYS A 30 14.78 34.94 -7.64
C LYS A 30 14.98 34.59 -6.15
N SER A 31 16.22 34.16 -5.91
CA SER A 31 17.18 34.52 -4.85
C SER A 31 16.87 35.72 -3.93
N SER A 32 17.52 35.68 -2.74
CA SER A 32 17.73 36.69 -1.68
C SER A 32 16.85 36.46 -0.42
N ASP A 33 17.35 36.36 0.81
CA ASP A 33 18.71 36.43 1.36
C ASP A 33 18.76 35.72 2.72
N SER A 34 19.97 35.29 3.05
CA SER A 34 20.46 34.86 4.36
C SER A 34 20.20 35.88 5.47
N PHE A 35 19.75 35.39 6.64
CA PHE A 35 20.17 35.96 7.92
C PHE A 35 20.67 34.84 8.84
N SER A 36 21.96 34.57 8.72
CA SER A 36 22.77 34.14 9.84
C SER A 36 22.93 35.32 10.81
N VAL A 37 22.53 35.17 12.06
CA VAL A 37 23.12 35.94 13.16
C VAL A 37 23.65 34.94 14.18
N SER A 38 24.94 34.68 14.02
CA SER A 38 25.84 34.19 15.04
C SER A 38 26.26 35.32 15.98
N GLN A 39 26.77 34.89 17.15
CA GLN A 39 27.55 35.60 18.17
C GLN A 39 26.78 36.00 19.45
N SER A 40 27.34 35.85 20.65
CA SER A 40 28.62 35.28 21.12
C SER A 40 28.68 35.50 22.65
N MET A 41 29.26 34.54 23.39
CA MET A 41 30.11 34.72 24.60
C MET A 41 29.50 35.43 25.84
N ASN A 42 29.79 35.17 27.11
CA ASN A 42 30.65 34.31 27.94
C ASN A 42 29.78 34.10 29.24
N ALA A 43 30.07 33.37 30.30
CA ALA A 43 31.30 32.94 30.95
C ALA A 43 30.95 31.83 31.96
N ASP A 44 31.99 31.14 32.40
CA ASP A 44 32.09 30.20 33.52
C ASP A 44 31.13 30.44 34.69
N THR A 45 30.69 29.36 35.35
CA THR A 45 31.08 29.05 36.75
C THR A 45 30.74 27.58 37.07
N ASP A 46 31.73 26.89 37.64
CA ASP A 46 31.65 25.58 38.30
C ASP A 46 30.45 25.41 39.26
N SER A 47 29.89 24.19 39.30
CA SER A 47 29.73 23.46 40.58
C SER A 47 29.30 22.00 40.40
N ALA A 48 30.07 21.15 41.06
CA ALA A 48 29.96 19.71 41.17
C ALA A 48 28.65 19.20 41.80
N LYS A 49 28.20 17.99 41.39
CA LYS A 49 28.12 16.79 42.26
C LYS A 49 27.47 15.58 41.56
N ASN A 50 28.28 14.51 41.49
CA ASN A 50 27.97 13.08 41.63
C ASN A 50 26.53 12.57 41.43
N SER A 51 26.38 11.54 40.59
CA SER A 51 26.00 10.21 41.07
C SER A 51 26.38 9.12 40.07
N ASP A 52 27.07 8.12 40.60
CA ASP A 52 27.54 6.90 39.94
C ASP A 52 26.39 5.95 39.51
N SER A 53 26.65 5.28 38.39
CA SER A 53 26.47 3.85 38.09
C SER A 53 25.53 3.02 38.98
N VAL A 54 24.55 2.34 38.36
CA VAL A 54 24.35 0.89 38.55
C VAL A 54 23.92 0.21 37.24
N THR A 55 24.74 -0.76 36.81
CA THR A 55 24.40 -1.83 35.86
C THR A 55 23.65 -2.95 36.60
N THR A 56 22.56 -3.47 36.04
CA THR A 56 22.10 -4.84 36.37
C THR A 56 21.60 -5.56 35.12
N LYS A 57 22.11 -6.78 34.96
CA LYS A 57 21.95 -7.74 33.87
C LYS A 57 20.58 -8.45 33.88
N SER A 58 20.19 -8.85 32.66
CA SER A 58 19.58 -10.11 32.21
C SER A 58 18.40 -10.73 32.97
N SER A 59 17.34 -11.07 32.23
CA SER A 59 16.89 -12.47 32.13
C SER A 59 15.92 -12.65 30.96
N ASP A 60 16.32 -13.51 30.04
CA ASP A 60 15.48 -14.19 29.06
C ASP A 60 14.27 -14.85 29.73
N LYS A 61 13.11 -14.76 29.08
CA LYS A 61 12.11 -15.83 29.11
C LYS A 61 11.43 -15.94 27.75
N GLU A 62 11.84 -16.99 27.07
CA GLU A 62 11.26 -17.59 25.89
C GLU A 62 9.86 -18.19 26.17
N SER A 63 9.03 -18.09 25.12
CA SER A 63 7.92 -18.97 24.74
C SER A 63 6.75 -19.16 25.70
N ALA A 64 5.62 -18.54 25.34
CA ALA A 64 4.36 -19.25 25.07
C ALA A 64 3.37 -18.28 24.42
N LYS A 65 2.99 -18.52 23.16
CA LYS A 65 1.60 -18.80 22.72
C LYS A 65 1.52 -18.78 21.19
N ALA A 66 1.82 -19.92 20.57
CA ALA A 66 1.63 -20.17 19.14
C ALA A 66 0.16 -20.45 18.75
N ASP A 67 -0.82 -20.02 19.56
CA ASP A 67 -2.25 -20.30 19.32
C ASP A 67 -3.07 -19.07 18.86
N SER A 68 -2.52 -17.85 18.93
CA SER A 68 -3.22 -16.65 18.44
C SER A 68 -3.06 -16.42 16.94
N ALA A 69 -2.09 -17.07 16.29
CA ALA A 69 -1.85 -16.89 14.85
C ALA A 69 -2.90 -17.60 13.97
N ASN A 70 -3.58 -18.62 14.50
CA ASN A 70 -4.51 -19.44 13.71
C ASN A 70 -5.94 -18.85 13.68
N VAL A 71 -6.37 -18.16 14.74
CA VAL A 71 -7.71 -17.54 14.79
C VAL A 71 -7.79 -16.25 13.96
N ALA A 72 -6.71 -15.48 13.88
CA ALA A 72 -6.65 -14.26 13.07
C ALA A 72 -6.54 -14.54 11.55
N LYS A 73 -5.92 -15.68 11.15
CA LYS A 73 -5.74 -16.07 9.74
C LYS A 73 -7.05 -16.24 8.98
N SER A 74 -8.07 -16.85 9.60
CA SER A 74 -9.33 -17.15 8.92
C SER A 74 -10.27 -15.95 8.70
N SER A 75 -10.02 -14.82 9.40
CA SER A 75 -11.03 -13.75 9.48
C SER A 75 -11.10 -12.88 8.23
N PHE A 76 -9.97 -12.65 7.55
CA PHE A 76 -9.87 -11.73 6.41
C PHE A 76 -9.72 -12.41 5.05
N GLU A 77 -9.66 -13.73 5.01
CA GLU A 77 -9.66 -14.47 3.75
C GLU A 77 -11.01 -14.36 3.05
N GLY A 78 -10.99 -14.26 1.72
CA GLY A 78 -12.20 -14.22 0.91
C GLY A 78 -12.04 -13.43 -0.37
N LYS A 79 -13.10 -13.41 -1.18
CA LYS A 79 -13.20 -12.58 -2.37
C LYS A 79 -14.07 -11.37 -2.08
N TYR A 80 -13.49 -10.19 -2.16
CA TYR A 80 -14.13 -8.90 -1.96
C TYR A 80 -14.39 -8.25 -3.31
N VAL A 81 -15.63 -7.81 -3.55
CA VAL A 81 -16.04 -7.20 -4.82
C VAL A 81 -16.36 -5.74 -4.59
N GLY A 82 -15.80 -4.87 -5.42
CA GLY A 82 -15.97 -3.43 -5.33
C GLY A 82 -17.41 -3.05 -5.58
N THR A 83 -17.94 -2.18 -4.72
CA THR A 83 -19.26 -1.58 -4.90
C THR A 83 -19.15 -0.27 -5.68
N SER A 84 -20.20 0.54 -5.66
CA SER A 84 -20.17 1.95 -6.06
C SER A 84 -19.19 2.75 -5.18
N PRO A 85 -18.66 3.90 -5.65
CA PRO A 85 -19.05 4.68 -6.84
C PRO A 85 -18.32 4.34 -8.15
N CYS A 86 -17.32 3.47 -8.12
CA CYS A 86 -16.75 2.92 -9.35
C CYS A 86 -17.75 1.98 -10.04
N GLU A 87 -17.51 1.61 -11.30
CA GLU A 87 -18.28 0.55 -11.99
C GLU A 87 -18.41 -0.69 -11.07
N PRO A 88 -19.62 -1.00 -10.54
CA PRO A 88 -19.77 -2.05 -9.55
C PRO A 88 -19.29 -3.39 -10.08
N GLY A 89 -18.48 -4.09 -9.30
CA GLY A 89 -17.88 -5.36 -9.72
C GLY A 89 -16.73 -5.26 -10.71
N ARG A 90 -16.34 -4.05 -11.15
CA ARG A 90 -15.11 -3.87 -11.96
C ARG A 90 -13.90 -4.32 -11.18
N PHE A 91 -13.70 -3.82 -9.96
CA PHE A 91 -12.57 -4.24 -9.15
C PHE A 91 -12.96 -5.37 -8.19
N SER A 92 -12.09 -6.36 -8.05
CA SER A 92 -12.23 -7.37 -6.98
C SER A 92 -10.87 -7.75 -6.40
N ILE A 93 -10.88 -8.17 -5.14
CA ILE A 93 -9.68 -8.51 -4.38
C ILE A 93 -9.92 -9.90 -3.78
N GLU A 94 -9.03 -10.82 -4.04
CA GLU A 94 -9.07 -12.17 -3.49
C GLU A 94 -7.89 -12.33 -2.53
N ILE A 95 -8.18 -12.73 -1.30
CA ILE A 95 -7.19 -13.04 -0.27
C ILE A 95 -7.35 -14.50 0.13
N LYS A 96 -6.27 -15.27 0.05
CA LYS A 96 -6.23 -16.70 0.36
C LYS A 96 -4.92 -17.05 1.06
N SER A 97 -4.96 -17.96 2.03
CA SER A 97 -3.73 -18.55 2.55
C SER A 97 -3.23 -19.68 1.67
N GLU A 98 -1.98 -19.58 1.22
CA GLU A 98 -1.25 -20.62 0.51
C GLU A 98 0.01 -20.95 1.31
N ASN A 99 0.20 -22.21 1.70
CA ASN A 99 1.34 -22.64 2.53
C ASN A 99 1.51 -21.78 3.80
N ASP A 100 0.41 -21.55 4.52
CA ASP A 100 0.38 -20.74 5.73
C ASP A 100 0.76 -19.25 5.56
N GLN A 101 0.89 -18.78 4.32
CA GLN A 101 1.16 -17.39 4.00
C GLN A 101 -0.04 -16.78 3.27
N PRO A 102 -0.63 -15.69 3.79
CA PRO A 102 -1.70 -15.01 3.09
C PRO A 102 -1.15 -14.38 1.81
N LYS A 103 -1.89 -14.57 0.72
CA LYS A 103 -1.61 -13.98 -0.59
C LYS A 103 -2.83 -13.24 -1.08
N PHE A 104 -2.59 -12.21 -1.89
CA PHE A 104 -3.64 -11.43 -2.51
C PHE A 104 -3.54 -11.45 -4.03
N LYS A 105 -4.69 -11.26 -4.68
CA LYS A 105 -4.83 -10.95 -6.11
C LYS A 105 -5.86 -9.84 -6.27
N ILE A 106 -5.52 -8.80 -7.02
CA ILE A 106 -6.42 -7.71 -7.39
C ILE A 106 -6.75 -7.84 -8.86
N PHE A 107 -8.03 -7.71 -9.19
CA PHE A 107 -8.56 -7.85 -10.53
C PHE A 107 -9.21 -6.54 -10.98
N ASP A 108 -9.00 -6.18 -12.25
CA ASP A 108 -9.88 -5.30 -13.03
C ASP A 108 -10.64 -6.20 -14.01
N LYS A 109 -11.93 -6.38 -13.74
CA LYS A 109 -12.84 -7.36 -14.34
C LYS A 109 -12.26 -8.76 -14.16
N ALA A 110 -11.84 -9.39 -15.25
CA ALA A 110 -11.24 -10.73 -15.23
C ALA A 110 -9.69 -10.69 -15.19
N LYS A 111 -9.07 -9.52 -15.37
CA LYS A 111 -7.62 -9.39 -15.50
C LYS A 111 -6.99 -9.16 -14.14
N VAL A 112 -5.98 -9.95 -13.79
CA VAL A 112 -5.13 -9.67 -12.62
C VAL A 112 -4.29 -8.43 -12.90
N ILE A 113 -4.39 -7.42 -12.04
CA ILE A 113 -3.62 -6.17 -12.13
C ILE A 113 -2.53 -6.07 -11.05
N ALA A 114 -2.68 -6.79 -9.95
CA ALA A 114 -1.67 -6.92 -8.90
C ALA A 114 -1.81 -8.24 -8.16
N SER A 115 -0.71 -8.76 -7.64
CA SER A 115 -0.70 -9.95 -6.79
C SER A 115 0.55 -9.99 -5.91
N GLY A 116 0.47 -10.61 -4.74
CA GLY A 116 1.62 -10.73 -3.86
C GLY A 116 1.25 -11.36 -2.53
N ASN A 117 2.13 -11.17 -1.55
CA ASN A 117 1.86 -11.57 -0.17
C ASN A 117 1.00 -10.52 0.51
N ALA A 118 0.08 -10.96 1.36
CA ALA A 118 -0.65 -10.11 2.27
C ALA A 118 -0.15 -10.34 3.70
N SER A 119 -0.30 -9.34 4.56
CA SER A 119 0.02 -9.43 5.97
C SER A 119 -0.95 -8.59 6.80
N ILE A 120 -0.94 -8.76 8.12
CA ILE A 120 -1.70 -7.91 9.03
C ILE A 120 -0.69 -7.00 9.74
N GLY A 121 -0.92 -5.69 9.66
CA GLY A 121 -0.18 -4.66 10.40
C GLY A 121 -0.49 -4.69 11.90
N SER A 122 0.33 -4.01 12.70
CA SER A 122 0.16 -3.94 14.16
C SER A 122 -1.16 -3.28 14.60
N ASP A 123 -1.75 -2.47 13.73
CA ASP A 123 -3.04 -1.79 13.91
C ASP A 123 -4.24 -2.60 13.40
N GLY A 124 -4.01 -3.83 12.92
CA GLY A 124 -5.05 -4.67 12.32
C GLY A 124 -5.33 -4.39 10.84
N THR A 125 -4.62 -3.44 10.22
CA THR A 125 -4.74 -3.17 8.78
C THR A 125 -4.21 -4.35 7.97
N VAL A 126 -4.99 -4.84 7.00
CA VAL A 126 -4.49 -5.83 6.04
C VAL A 126 -3.67 -5.14 4.96
N LEU A 127 -2.40 -5.50 4.85
CA LEU A 127 -1.45 -4.92 3.90
C LEU A 127 -1.34 -5.83 2.68
N MET A 128 -1.46 -5.24 1.48
CA MET A 128 -1.41 -5.90 0.17
C MET A 128 -0.47 -5.11 -0.75
N GLY A 129 0.83 -5.32 -0.60
CA GLY A 129 1.84 -4.45 -1.22
C GLY A 129 1.78 -3.04 -0.62
N GLU A 130 1.57 -2.03 -1.47
CA GLU A 130 1.42 -0.63 -1.04
C GLU A 130 -0.02 -0.28 -0.61
N ILE A 131 -0.96 -1.21 -0.74
CA ILE A 131 -2.37 -0.99 -0.45
C ILE A 131 -2.69 -1.48 0.96
N GLY A 132 -3.17 -0.58 1.82
CA GLY A 132 -3.73 -0.92 3.13
C GLY A 132 -5.26 -1.04 3.07
N ALA A 133 -5.80 -2.07 3.72
CA ALA A 133 -7.23 -2.34 3.79
C ALA A 133 -7.70 -2.48 5.24
N GLN A 134 -8.76 -1.74 5.59
CA GLN A 134 -9.49 -1.91 6.84
C GLN A 134 -10.63 -2.90 6.60
N ILE A 135 -10.66 -3.98 7.38
CA ILE A 135 -11.68 -5.02 7.24
C ILE A 135 -12.53 -5.09 8.50
N THR A 136 -13.85 -5.03 8.32
CA THR A 136 -14.83 -5.12 9.41
C THR A 136 -15.97 -6.02 8.97
N GLY A 137 -15.97 -7.27 9.46
CA GLY A 137 -16.88 -8.31 8.99
C GLY A 137 -16.71 -8.55 7.49
N ASP A 138 -17.80 -8.39 6.74
CA ASP A 138 -17.82 -8.58 5.28
C ASP A 138 -17.43 -7.33 4.49
N LYS A 139 -17.05 -6.24 5.16
CA LYS A 139 -16.69 -4.97 4.51
C LYS A 139 -15.19 -4.79 4.49
N MET A 140 -14.67 -4.36 3.35
CA MET A 140 -13.29 -3.93 3.17
C MET A 140 -13.29 -2.49 2.65
N LEU A 141 -12.53 -1.62 3.33
CA LEU A 141 -12.36 -0.22 2.98
C LEU A 141 -10.90 0.04 2.63
N ILE A 142 -10.66 0.60 1.45
CA ILE A 142 -9.33 0.97 0.97
C ILE A 142 -9.31 2.47 0.67
N GLN A 143 -8.28 3.17 1.15
CA GLN A 143 -8.00 4.51 0.66
C GLN A 143 -7.35 4.39 -0.72
N ASN A 144 -8.02 4.91 -1.74
CA ASN A 144 -7.55 4.83 -3.11
C ASN A 144 -6.66 6.01 -3.48
N MET A 145 -6.92 7.20 -2.92
CA MET A 145 -6.17 8.41 -3.25
C MET A 145 -5.47 9.04 -2.04
N GLY A 146 -4.25 9.50 -2.28
CA GLY A 146 -3.45 10.27 -1.35
C GLY A 146 -3.93 11.70 -1.12
N ASN A 147 -3.14 12.49 -0.41
CA ASN A 147 -3.35 13.93 -0.26
C ASN A 147 -2.30 14.72 -1.06
N SER A 148 -2.32 16.05 -1.01
CA SER A 148 -1.38 16.89 -1.77
C SER A 148 0.08 16.71 -1.39
N MET A 149 0.36 16.30 -0.14
CA MET A 149 1.72 16.06 0.35
C MET A 149 2.24 14.68 -0.05
N ASN A 150 1.35 13.68 -0.06
CA ASN A 150 1.65 12.28 -0.38
C ASN A 150 0.64 11.79 -1.41
N ALA A 151 0.88 12.13 -2.68
CA ALA A 151 -0.03 11.80 -3.78
C ALA A 151 0.17 10.35 -4.25
N TYR A 152 -0.94 9.62 -4.35
CA TYR A 152 -1.00 8.28 -4.95
C TYR A 152 -2.42 8.02 -5.44
N GLN A 153 -2.55 7.04 -6.35
CA GLN A 153 -3.82 6.48 -6.78
C GLN A 153 -3.65 4.98 -7.05
N HIS A 154 -4.38 4.11 -6.34
CA HIS A 154 -4.23 2.66 -6.48
C HIS A 154 -5.12 2.04 -7.57
N PHE A 155 -6.30 2.61 -7.77
CA PHE A 155 -7.31 2.16 -8.71
C PHE A 155 -7.72 3.32 -9.62
N ASP A 156 -8.01 3.01 -10.87
CA ASP A 156 -8.59 3.93 -11.85
C ASP A 156 -10.05 4.24 -11.52
N CYS A 157 -10.26 4.99 -10.43
CA CYS A 157 -11.53 5.46 -9.93
C CYS A 157 -11.32 6.80 -9.21
N PRO A 158 -12.20 7.80 -9.41
CA PRO A 158 -12.02 9.15 -8.86
C PRO A 158 -12.28 9.25 -7.34
N GLU A 159 -12.71 8.16 -6.71
CA GLU A 159 -13.15 8.15 -5.32
C GLU A 159 -11.98 7.99 -4.37
N LYS A 160 -11.98 8.78 -3.29
CA LYS A 160 -10.88 8.76 -2.31
C LYS A 160 -10.87 7.45 -1.52
N TYR A 161 -12.03 6.90 -1.24
CA TYR A 161 -12.20 5.66 -0.49
C TYR A 161 -13.06 4.69 -1.28
N LEU A 162 -12.63 3.43 -1.35
CA LEU A 162 -13.31 2.37 -2.06
C LEU A 162 -13.83 1.32 -1.08
N ASN A 163 -15.09 0.96 -1.26
CA ASN A 163 -15.75 -0.07 -0.48
C ASN A 163 -15.83 -1.35 -1.30
N PHE A 164 -15.52 -2.47 -0.65
CA PHE A 164 -15.68 -3.80 -1.19
C PHE A 164 -16.47 -4.66 -0.21
N ILE A 165 -17.27 -5.57 -0.75
CA ILE A 165 -18.08 -6.51 0.02
C ILE A 165 -17.60 -7.93 -0.23
N LYS A 166 -17.39 -8.68 0.85
CA LYS A 166 -17.04 -10.09 0.83
C LYS A 166 -18.18 -10.89 0.19
N GLN A 167 -17.86 -11.66 -0.83
CA GLN A 167 -18.76 -12.63 -1.43
C GLN A 167 -18.80 -13.88 -0.56
N LYS A 168 -20.01 -14.41 -0.36
CA LYS A 168 -20.25 -15.68 0.34
C LYS A 168 -19.91 -16.88 -0.54
#